data_AF-A0A4Q1D3J5-F1
#
_entry.id   AF-A0A4Q1D3J5-F1
#
_cell.length_a   1.000
_cell.length_b   1.000
_cell.length_c   1.000
_cell.angle_alpha   90.00
_cell.angle_beta   90.00
_cell.angle_gamma   90.00
#
_symmetry.space_group_name_H-M   'P 1'
#
loop_
_entity.id
_entity.type
_entity.pdbx_description
1 polymer ?
#
loop_
_entity_poly.entity_id
_entity_poly.type
_entity_poly.pdbx_seq_one_letter_code
_entity_poly.pdbx_strand_id
1 'polypeptide(L)'
;MPKNYISNSTESSRMFKSSLLESLSKVHFTVPLFIYIPVIAYLSYLSIAAGTVLGYLGYLVLGFAIWTVTEYILHRFVFHFVPKSKWGLRLHFIFHGVHHDYPRDKMRLVMPPSASIPMALILYFFFGLFFAVKANFYAFFGGFLIGYLMYDMMHYAMHHYNFKSGIMKRIKQHHMLHHYSDPDKGYGVSSALWDKIFRSDFPK
;
A
#
# COMPACT_ATOMS: atom_id res chain seq x y z
N MET A 1 11.49 26.05 -10.24
CA MET A 1 11.73 24.59 -10.32
C MET A 1 10.47 23.94 -10.88
N PRO A 2 10.57 22.94 -11.76
CA PRO A 2 9.42 22.16 -12.20
C PRO A 2 8.71 21.56 -10.99
N LYS A 3 7.38 21.50 -11.01
CA LYS A 3 6.60 20.78 -9.99
C LYS A 3 6.61 19.30 -10.37
N ASN A 4 6.85 18.42 -9.42
CA ASN A 4 6.76 16.96 -9.60
C ASN A 4 5.31 16.43 -9.58
N TYR A 5 4.32 17.33 -9.62
CA TYR A 5 2.89 17.01 -9.55
C TYR A 5 2.09 17.97 -10.43
N ILE A 6 0.89 17.56 -10.85
CA ILE A 6 -0.03 18.35 -11.67
C ILE A 6 -0.95 19.22 -10.79
N SER A 7 -1.58 18.64 -9.76
CA SER A 7 -2.52 19.37 -8.88
C SER A 7 -2.46 18.91 -7.43
N ASN A 8 -2.66 19.87 -6.52
CA ASN A 8 -2.81 19.64 -5.07
C ASN A 8 -4.26 19.82 -4.59
N SER A 9 -5.22 19.87 -5.52
CA SER A 9 -6.65 19.87 -5.16
C SER A 9 -7.03 18.59 -4.44
N THR A 10 -8.01 18.68 -3.54
CA THR A 10 -8.62 17.50 -2.92
C THR A 10 -9.73 16.88 -3.76
N GLU A 11 -10.14 17.55 -4.83
CA GLU A 11 -11.18 17.10 -5.74
C GLU A 11 -10.61 16.26 -6.87
N SER A 12 -11.34 15.21 -7.25
CA SER A 12 -10.90 14.30 -8.30
C SER A 12 -11.17 14.88 -9.70
N SER A 13 -10.10 15.00 -10.50
CA SER A 13 -10.18 15.35 -11.93
C SER A 13 -10.61 14.14 -12.76
N ARG A 14 -11.37 14.32 -13.85
CA ARG A 14 -11.85 13.17 -14.63
C ARG A 14 -10.70 12.46 -15.37
N MET A 15 -10.58 11.14 -15.22
CA MET A 15 -9.55 10.31 -15.86
C MET A 15 -10.08 9.44 -17.00
N PHE A 16 -11.33 8.96 -16.87
CA PHE A 16 -11.93 8.03 -17.82
C PHE A 16 -13.08 8.67 -18.57
N LYS A 17 -13.15 8.39 -19.89
CA LYS A 17 -14.30 8.76 -20.72
C LYS A 17 -15.56 8.03 -20.23
N SER A 18 -15.44 6.73 -19.95
CA SER A 18 -16.51 5.91 -19.37
C SER A 18 -16.85 6.37 -17.95
N SER A 19 -18.12 6.73 -17.71
CA SER A 19 -18.61 7.10 -16.38
C SER A 19 -18.53 5.96 -15.38
N LEU A 20 -18.66 4.70 -15.83
CA LEU A 20 -18.51 3.52 -14.98
C LEU A 20 -17.06 3.38 -14.49
N LEU A 21 -16.09 3.43 -15.41
CA LEU A 21 -14.66 3.32 -15.03
C LEU A 21 -14.22 4.52 -14.18
N GLU A 22 -14.75 5.71 -14.45
CA GLU A 22 -14.50 6.89 -13.63
C GLU A 22 -14.99 6.69 -12.19
N SER A 23 -16.21 6.17 -12.02
CA SER A 23 -16.77 5.85 -10.70
C SER A 23 -15.91 4.80 -9.96
N LEU A 24 -15.56 3.70 -10.64
CA LEU A 24 -14.74 2.63 -10.07
C LEU A 24 -13.31 3.07 -9.73
N SER A 25 -12.81 4.13 -10.36
CA SER A 25 -11.49 4.71 -10.06
C SER A 25 -11.46 5.53 -8.77
N LYS A 26 -12.62 5.91 -8.22
CA LYS A 26 -12.74 6.75 -7.03
C LYS A 26 -13.08 5.90 -5.83
N VAL A 27 -12.12 5.74 -4.93
CA VAL A 27 -12.23 4.87 -3.76
C VAL A 27 -12.05 5.68 -2.50
N HIS A 28 -13.09 5.68 -1.67
CA HIS A 28 -13.02 6.30 -0.34
C HIS A 28 -12.10 5.45 0.56
N PHE A 29 -11.31 6.11 1.41
CA PHE A 29 -10.31 5.41 2.25
C PHE A 29 -10.89 4.35 3.20
N THR A 30 -12.20 4.40 3.50
CA THR A 30 -12.86 3.37 4.31
C THR A 30 -13.17 2.08 3.56
N VAL A 31 -13.15 2.08 2.22
CA VAL A 31 -13.47 0.90 1.42
C VAL A 31 -12.51 -0.27 1.70
N PRO A 32 -11.17 -0.08 1.71
CA PRO A 32 -10.25 -1.13 2.13
C PRO A 32 -10.56 -1.68 3.54
N LEU A 33 -10.94 -0.82 4.49
CA LEU A 33 -11.27 -1.25 5.85
C LEU A 33 -12.45 -2.24 5.85
N PHE A 34 -13.53 -1.92 5.14
CA PHE A 34 -14.71 -2.79 5.06
C PHE A 34 -14.44 -4.10 4.33
N ILE A 35 -13.48 -4.15 3.41
CA ILE A 35 -13.11 -5.37 2.70
C ILE A 35 -12.20 -6.24 3.57
N TYR A 36 -11.11 -5.66 4.09
CA TYR A 36 -10.03 -6.46 4.66
C TYR A 36 -10.21 -6.76 6.14
N ILE A 37 -10.91 -5.93 6.93
CA ILE A 37 -11.15 -6.23 8.35
C ILE A 37 -11.93 -7.56 8.51
N PRO A 38 -13.05 -7.80 7.79
CA PRO A 38 -13.74 -9.09 7.87
C PRO A 38 -12.88 -10.28 7.42
N VAL A 39 -12.08 -10.11 6.36
CA VAL A 39 -11.16 -11.16 5.87
C VAL A 39 -10.10 -11.49 6.92
N ILE A 40 -9.46 -10.48 7.52
CA ILE A 40 -8.48 -10.64 8.60
C ILE A 40 -9.11 -11.36 9.80
N ALA A 41 -10.31 -10.95 10.21
CA ALA A 41 -11.03 -11.56 11.33
C ALA A 41 -11.34 -13.04 11.05
N TYR A 42 -11.80 -13.36 9.84
CA TYR A 42 -12.10 -14.72 9.43
C TYR A 42 -10.85 -15.61 9.39
N LEU A 43 -9.74 -15.13 8.81
CA LEU A 43 -8.47 -15.86 8.80
C LEU A 43 -7.91 -16.08 10.22
N SER A 44 -8.05 -15.08 11.10
CA SER A 44 -7.65 -15.19 12.50
C SER A 44 -8.47 -16.26 13.22
N TYR A 45 -9.80 -16.27 13.00
CA TYR A 45 -10.69 -17.31 13.52
C TYR A 45 -10.26 -18.70 13.04
N LEU A 46 -10.07 -18.89 11.73
CA LEU A 46 -9.65 -20.17 11.17
C LEU A 46 -8.30 -20.65 11.73
N SER A 47 -7.35 -19.73 11.91
CA SER A 47 -6.04 -20.05 12.49
C SER A 47 -6.15 -20.52 13.94
N ILE A 48 -6.88 -19.77 14.77
CA ILE A 48 -7.03 -20.06 16.20
C ILE A 48 -7.83 -21.35 16.42
N ALA A 49 -8.90 -21.56 15.64
CA ALA A 49 -9.77 -22.73 15.76
C ALA A 49 -9.06 -24.05 15.39
N ALA A 50 -8.04 -24.00 14.52
CA ALA A 50 -7.32 -25.16 14.02
C ALA A 50 -5.84 -25.22 14.46
N GLY A 51 -5.41 -24.33 15.35
CA GLY A 51 -4.01 -24.14 15.73
C GLY A 51 -3.83 -23.80 17.20
N THR A 52 -2.69 -23.20 17.54
CA THR A 52 -2.39 -22.71 18.89
C THR A 52 -2.32 -21.20 18.90
N VAL A 53 -2.64 -20.57 20.03
CA VAL A 53 -2.54 -19.11 20.18
C VAL A 53 -1.10 -18.62 19.96
N LEU A 54 -0.10 -19.36 20.47
CA LEU A 54 1.31 -19.01 20.28
C LEU A 54 1.72 -19.09 18.80
N GLY A 55 1.28 -20.14 18.09
CA GLY A 55 1.50 -20.27 16.66
C GLY A 55 0.84 -19.13 15.88
N TYR A 56 -0.41 -18.80 16.22
CA TYR A 56 -1.12 -17.66 15.64
C TYR A 56 -0.33 -16.36 15.80
N LEU A 57 0.08 -16.01 17.03
CA LEU A 57 0.83 -14.77 17.27
C LEU A 57 2.18 -14.74 16.53
N GLY A 58 2.92 -15.85 16.53
CA GLY A 58 4.21 -15.96 15.84
C GLY A 58 4.08 -15.73 14.34
N TYR A 59 3.13 -16.41 13.69
CA TYR A 59 2.91 -16.28 12.26
C TYR A 59 2.25 -14.95 11.88
N LEU A 60 1.39 -14.39 12.73
CA LEU A 60 0.82 -13.05 12.53
C LEU A 60 1.93 -11.99 12.46
N VAL A 61 2.86 -12.01 13.41
CA VAL A 61 4.01 -11.09 13.43
C VAL A 61 4.91 -11.31 12.21
N LEU A 62 5.16 -12.57 11.83
CA LEU A 62 5.92 -12.88 10.62
C LEU A 62 5.25 -12.30 9.37
N GLY A 63 3.95 -12.48 9.22
CA GLY A 63 3.17 -11.92 8.11
C GLY A 63 3.28 -10.41 8.02
N PHE A 64 3.12 -9.74 9.16
CA PHE A 64 3.28 -8.28 9.25
C PHE A 64 4.70 -7.84 8.87
N ALA A 65 5.74 -8.54 9.34
CA ALA A 65 7.12 -8.22 9.01
C ALA A 65 7.39 -8.39 7.50
N ILE A 66 6.90 -9.47 6.89
CA ILE A 66 7.00 -9.70 5.45
C ILE A 66 6.25 -8.63 4.65
N TRP A 67 5.10 -8.16 5.13
CA TRP A 67 4.42 -7.02 4.50
C TRP A 67 5.34 -5.80 4.38
N THR A 68 6.11 -5.44 5.42
CA THR A 68 6.98 -4.25 5.35
C THR A 68 8.04 -4.36 4.25
N VAL A 69 8.54 -5.58 3.98
CA VAL A 69 9.45 -5.86 2.87
C VAL A 69 8.69 -5.75 1.55
N THR A 70 7.49 -6.34 1.47
CA THR A 70 6.65 -6.31 0.27
C THR A 70 6.23 -4.89 -0.10
N GLU A 71 5.88 -4.04 0.85
CA GLU A 71 5.63 -2.62 0.64
C GLU A 71 6.79 -1.97 -0.09
N TYR A 72 8.01 -2.13 0.44
CA TYR A 72 9.21 -1.54 -0.15
C TYR A 72 9.45 -2.05 -1.58
N ILE A 73 9.35 -3.38 -1.79
CA ILE A 73 9.58 -3.99 -3.10
C ILE A 73 8.52 -3.53 -4.11
N LEU A 74 7.24 -3.55 -3.75
CA LEU A 74 6.16 -3.14 -4.62
C LEU A 74 6.31 -1.65 -4.96
N HIS A 75 6.56 -0.80 -3.97
CA HIS A 75 6.66 0.62 -4.23
C HIS A 75 7.86 0.95 -5.14
N ARG A 76 9.04 0.41 -4.82
CA ARG A 76 10.26 0.69 -5.60
C ARG A 76 10.28 0.06 -6.99
N PHE A 77 9.95 -1.22 -7.10
CA PHE A 77 10.21 -1.98 -8.33
C PHE A 77 8.96 -2.24 -9.18
N VAL A 78 7.76 -2.05 -8.63
CA VAL A 78 6.51 -2.25 -9.37
C VAL A 78 5.82 -0.92 -9.63
N PHE A 79 5.59 -0.12 -8.60
CA PHE A 79 4.84 1.13 -8.70
C PHE A 79 5.65 2.25 -9.37
N HIS A 80 6.97 2.29 -9.14
CA HIS A 80 7.89 3.22 -9.82
C HIS A 80 8.53 2.66 -11.10
N PHE A 81 8.12 1.48 -11.55
CA PHE A 81 8.54 0.98 -12.86
C PHE A 81 7.76 1.68 -13.97
N VAL A 82 8.45 2.51 -14.76
CA VAL A 82 7.86 3.21 -15.91
C VAL A 82 8.08 2.39 -17.20
N PRO A 83 7.04 1.72 -17.73
CA PRO A 83 7.16 0.95 -18.96
C PRO A 83 7.26 1.84 -20.21
N LYS A 84 7.82 1.31 -21.30
CA LYS A 84 7.99 2.06 -22.57
C LYS A 84 6.75 2.05 -23.48
N SER A 85 5.87 1.07 -23.34
CA SER A 85 4.70 0.91 -24.21
C SER A 85 3.58 1.87 -23.83
N LYS A 86 2.81 2.38 -24.80
CA LYS A 86 1.69 3.30 -24.54
C LYS A 86 0.65 2.71 -23.58
N TRP A 87 0.31 1.44 -23.75
CA TRP A 87 -0.63 0.75 -22.87
C TRP A 87 -0.05 0.55 -21.46
N GLY A 88 1.25 0.25 -21.36
CA GLY A 88 1.95 0.12 -20.11
C GLY A 88 2.00 1.44 -19.34
N LEU A 89 2.28 2.55 -20.01
CA LEU A 89 2.27 3.88 -19.40
C LEU A 89 0.90 4.22 -18.82
N ARG A 90 -0.17 3.86 -19.53
CA ARG A 90 -1.54 4.02 -19.04
C ARG A 90 -1.79 3.16 -17.79
N LEU A 91 -1.28 1.93 -17.76
CA LEU A 91 -1.39 1.06 -16.60
C LEU A 91 -0.64 1.64 -15.39
N HIS A 92 0.64 2.00 -15.57
CA HIS A 92 1.46 2.65 -14.56
C HIS A 92 0.77 3.90 -13.98
N PHE A 93 0.21 4.75 -14.85
CA PHE A 93 -0.57 5.92 -14.42
C PHE A 93 -1.77 5.55 -13.54
N ILE A 94 -2.53 4.51 -13.89
CA ILE A 94 -3.71 4.10 -13.12
C ILE A 94 -3.31 3.54 -11.74
N PHE A 95 -2.22 2.79 -11.64
CA PHE A 95 -1.81 2.13 -10.41
C PHE A 95 -1.08 3.05 -9.42
N HIS A 96 -0.22 3.94 -9.91
CA HIS A 96 0.61 4.79 -9.03
C HIS A 96 0.88 6.19 -9.57
N GLY A 97 1.04 6.36 -10.89
CA GLY A 97 1.36 7.67 -11.47
C GLY A 97 0.30 8.74 -11.19
N VAL A 98 -0.99 8.39 -11.16
CA VAL A 98 -2.09 9.31 -10.79
C VAL A 98 -1.90 9.86 -9.38
N HIS A 99 -1.40 9.04 -8.47
CA HIS A 99 -1.16 9.48 -7.10
C HIS A 99 0.00 10.49 -7.03
N HIS A 100 1.07 10.28 -7.81
CA HIS A 100 2.15 11.29 -7.91
C HIS A 100 1.70 12.59 -8.58
N ASP A 101 0.86 12.51 -9.61
CA ASP A 101 0.35 13.69 -10.32
C ASP A 101 -0.70 14.46 -9.48
N TYR A 102 -1.49 13.76 -8.67
CA TYR A 102 -2.59 14.29 -7.87
C TYR A 102 -2.49 13.82 -6.41
N PRO A 103 -1.41 14.14 -5.68
CA PRO A 103 -1.11 13.55 -4.36
C PRO A 103 -2.18 13.84 -3.29
N ARG A 104 -3.00 14.88 -3.49
CA ARG A 104 -4.06 15.27 -2.57
C ARG A 104 -5.47 14.86 -3.01
N ASP A 105 -5.65 14.13 -4.11
CA ASP A 105 -6.96 13.60 -4.51
C ASP A 105 -7.43 12.55 -3.49
N LYS A 106 -8.46 12.89 -2.72
CA LYS A 106 -8.96 12.06 -1.61
C LYS A 106 -9.54 10.72 -2.04
N MET A 107 -9.82 10.53 -3.32
CA MET A 107 -10.47 9.32 -3.85
C MET A 107 -9.52 8.47 -4.68
N ARG A 108 -8.26 8.88 -4.88
CA ARG A 108 -7.28 8.19 -5.75
C ARG A 108 -5.91 8.04 -5.10
N LEU A 109 -5.95 7.58 -3.86
CA LEU A 109 -4.75 7.36 -3.05
C LEU A 109 -4.69 5.92 -2.59
N VAL A 110 -5.76 5.43 -1.95
CA VAL A 110 -5.83 4.03 -1.53
C VAL A 110 -5.94 3.11 -2.72
N MET A 111 -5.38 1.90 -2.60
CA MET A 111 -5.42 0.95 -3.71
C MET A 111 -6.87 0.54 -4.01
N PRO A 112 -7.38 0.72 -5.24
CA PRO A 112 -8.76 0.37 -5.54
C PRO A 112 -8.98 -1.14 -5.41
N PRO A 113 -10.19 -1.61 -5.03
CA PRO A 113 -10.48 -3.04 -4.89
C PRO A 113 -10.19 -3.87 -6.14
N SER A 114 -10.37 -3.27 -7.33
CA SER A 114 -10.06 -3.89 -8.62
C SER A 114 -8.56 -4.18 -8.81
N ALA A 115 -7.69 -3.53 -8.05
CA ALA A 115 -6.25 -3.77 -8.02
C ALA A 115 -5.82 -4.57 -6.78
N SER A 116 -6.31 -4.19 -5.59
CA SER A 116 -5.87 -4.79 -4.34
C SER A 116 -6.35 -6.22 -4.17
N ILE A 117 -7.58 -6.56 -4.58
CA ILE A 117 -8.11 -7.94 -4.44
C ILE A 117 -7.35 -8.92 -5.34
N PRO A 118 -7.16 -8.67 -6.65
CA PRO A 118 -6.34 -9.57 -7.48
C PRO A 118 -4.92 -9.73 -6.96
N MET A 119 -4.28 -8.63 -6.51
CA MET A 119 -2.94 -8.70 -5.93
C MET A 119 -2.92 -9.55 -4.65
N ALA A 120 -3.90 -9.37 -3.75
CA ALA A 120 -4.03 -10.15 -2.53
C ALA A 120 -4.25 -11.64 -2.84
N LEU A 121 -5.06 -11.99 -3.84
CA LEU A 121 -5.26 -13.38 -4.25
C LEU A 121 -3.98 -14.01 -4.81
N ILE A 122 -3.24 -13.29 -5.68
CA ILE A 122 -1.96 -13.76 -6.21
C ILE A 122 -0.99 -14.05 -5.05
N LEU A 123 -0.86 -13.11 -4.11
CA LEU A 123 0.02 -13.27 -2.95
C LEU A 123 -0.48 -14.37 -1.98
N TYR A 124 -1.79 -14.53 -1.82
CA TYR A 124 -2.39 -15.60 -1.01
C TYR A 124 -1.97 -16.96 -1.56
N PHE A 125 -2.20 -17.21 -2.85
CA PHE A 125 -1.83 -18.49 -3.46
C PHE A 125 -0.33 -18.69 -3.48
N PHE A 126 0.46 -17.66 -3.80
CA PHE A 126 1.91 -17.72 -3.80
C PHE A 126 2.47 -18.09 -2.41
N PHE A 127 2.08 -17.36 -1.37
CA PHE A 127 2.55 -17.65 -0.02
C PHE A 127 2.02 -18.99 0.49
N GLY A 128 0.80 -19.39 0.11
CA GLY A 128 0.22 -20.68 0.48
C GLY A 128 1.07 -21.88 0.05
N LEU A 129 1.89 -21.76 -1.00
CA LEU A 129 2.81 -22.81 -1.44
C LEU A 129 3.87 -23.17 -0.40
N PHE A 130 4.18 -22.26 0.53
CA PHE A 130 5.25 -22.43 1.52
C PHE A 130 4.76 -22.93 2.88
N PHE A 131 3.46 -23.19 3.04
CA PHE A 131 2.87 -23.59 4.32
C PHE A 131 2.18 -24.94 4.23
N ALA A 132 2.75 -25.94 4.90
CA ALA A 132 2.13 -27.25 5.05
C ALA A 132 0.93 -27.21 6.02
N VAL A 133 1.00 -26.38 7.06
CA VAL A 133 -0.05 -26.24 8.08
C VAL A 133 -0.92 -25.03 7.77
N LYS A 134 -2.19 -25.28 7.40
CA LYS A 134 -3.14 -24.22 7.03
C LYS A 134 -3.37 -23.19 8.13
N ALA A 135 -3.44 -23.61 9.40
CA ALA A 135 -3.63 -22.69 10.52
C ALA A 135 -2.51 -21.64 10.61
N ASN A 136 -1.26 -22.05 10.39
CA ASN A 136 -0.09 -21.17 10.38
C ASN A 136 -0.15 -20.19 9.20
N PHE A 137 -0.58 -20.68 8.03
CA PHE A 137 -0.76 -19.84 6.85
C PHE A 137 -1.85 -18.78 7.05
N TYR A 138 -2.98 -19.13 7.65
CA TYR A 138 -4.05 -18.18 7.91
C TYR A 138 -3.63 -17.07 8.89
N ALA A 139 -2.86 -17.41 9.94
CA ALA A 139 -2.24 -16.41 10.81
C ALA A 139 -1.28 -15.50 10.04
N PHE A 140 -0.38 -16.10 9.25
CA PHE A 140 0.58 -15.37 8.43
C PHE A 140 -0.12 -14.40 7.47
N PHE A 141 -1.07 -14.88 6.68
CA PHE A 141 -1.75 -14.04 5.71
C PHE A 141 -2.64 -12.98 6.36
N GLY A 142 -3.26 -13.29 7.52
CA GLY A 142 -3.94 -12.31 8.34
C GLY A 142 -2.99 -11.18 8.78
N GLY A 143 -1.80 -11.51 9.27
CA GLY A 143 -0.78 -10.53 9.67
C GLY A 143 -0.25 -9.71 8.49
N PHE A 144 -0.08 -10.35 7.34
CA PHE A 144 0.30 -9.71 6.09
C PHE A 144 -0.75 -8.68 5.64
N LEU A 145 -2.04 -9.03 5.69
CA LEU A 145 -3.14 -8.12 5.38
C LEU A 145 -3.29 -6.99 6.41
N ILE A 146 -3.01 -7.23 7.70
CA ILE A 146 -2.93 -6.15 8.71
C ILE A 146 -1.84 -5.15 8.31
N GLY A 147 -0.66 -5.64 7.91
CA GLY A 147 0.41 -4.81 7.40
C GLY A 147 -0.04 -3.95 6.22
N TYR A 148 -0.65 -4.58 5.21
CA TYR A 148 -1.22 -3.89 4.05
C TYR A 148 -2.20 -2.79 4.46
N LEU A 149 -3.16 -3.12 5.33
CA LEU A 149 -4.20 -2.19 5.72
C LEU A 149 -3.64 -1.02 6.52
N MET A 150 -2.65 -1.28 7.40
CA MET A 150 -1.93 -0.23 8.12
C MET A 150 -1.16 0.67 7.16
N TYR A 151 -0.45 0.11 6.18
CA TYR A 151 0.22 0.88 5.14
C TYR A 151 -0.76 1.79 4.41
N ASP A 152 -1.88 1.25 3.91
CA ASP A 152 -2.81 2.02 3.06
C ASP A 152 -3.46 3.18 3.84
N MET A 153 -3.80 2.94 5.12
CA MET A 153 -4.35 3.98 6.00
C MET A 153 -3.30 4.99 6.43
N MET A 154 -2.08 4.56 6.73
CA MET A 154 -0.97 5.46 7.03
C MET A 154 -0.67 6.35 5.84
N HIS A 155 -0.58 5.77 4.64
CA HIS A 155 -0.35 6.49 3.39
C HIS A 155 -1.41 7.58 3.19
N TYR A 156 -2.69 7.23 3.33
CA TYR A 156 -3.79 8.20 3.27
C TYR A 156 -3.63 9.32 4.31
N ALA A 157 -3.33 8.96 5.56
CA ALA A 157 -3.13 9.92 6.63
C ALA A 157 -1.91 10.82 6.40
N MET A 158 -0.82 10.33 5.78
CA MET A 158 0.36 11.16 5.45
C MET A 158 0.00 12.29 4.49
N HIS A 159 -0.96 12.10 3.59
CA HIS A 159 -1.42 13.15 2.67
C HIS A 159 -2.51 14.05 3.28
N HIS A 160 -3.41 13.50 4.08
CA HIS A 160 -4.63 14.21 4.50
C HIS A 160 -4.68 14.65 5.97
N TYR A 161 -3.79 14.15 6.83
CA TYR A 161 -3.74 14.50 8.24
C TYR A 161 -2.51 15.33 8.60
N ASN A 162 -2.63 16.20 9.61
CA ASN A 162 -1.54 17.09 10.04
C ASN A 162 -0.92 16.63 11.36
N PHE A 163 0.09 15.75 11.29
CA PHE A 163 0.85 15.30 12.45
C PHE A 163 1.75 16.43 13.01
N LYS A 164 1.54 16.82 14.27
CA LYS A 164 2.23 17.97 14.88
C LYS A 164 3.64 17.66 15.36
N SER A 165 3.89 16.44 15.81
CA SER A 165 5.18 15.99 16.36
C SER A 165 5.35 14.47 16.27
N GLY A 166 6.50 13.96 16.71
CA GLY A 166 6.74 12.53 16.89
C GLY A 166 7.12 11.76 15.62
N ILE A 167 6.97 10.44 15.69
CA ILE A 167 7.37 9.50 14.64
C ILE A 167 6.54 9.70 13.37
N MET A 168 5.21 9.85 13.50
CA MET A 168 4.34 10.03 12.33
C MET A 168 4.61 11.30 11.55
N LYS A 169 5.01 12.40 12.22
CA LYS A 169 5.45 13.62 11.52
C LYS A 169 6.71 13.37 10.68
N ARG A 170 7.68 12.62 11.23
CA ARG A 170 8.92 12.27 10.52
C ARG A 170 8.64 11.37 9.31
N ILE A 171 7.76 10.38 9.47
CA ILE A 171 7.31 9.51 8.38
C ILE A 171 6.58 10.33 7.30
N LYS A 172 5.67 11.23 7.70
CA LYS A 172 5.01 12.16 6.78
C LYS A 172 6.04 12.98 6.02
N GLN A 173 6.99 13.61 6.70
CA GLN A 173 8.02 14.43 6.05
C GLN A 173 8.84 13.63 5.04
N HIS A 174 9.29 12.42 5.40
CA HIS A 174 9.99 11.52 4.50
C HIS A 174 9.15 11.22 3.24
N HIS A 175 7.88 10.87 3.42
CA HIS A 175 6.99 10.58 2.30
C HIS A 175 6.62 11.83 1.47
N MET A 176 6.55 13.02 2.07
CA MET A 176 6.37 14.27 1.31
C MET A 176 7.61 14.61 0.48
N LEU A 177 8.83 14.29 0.95
CA LEU A 177 10.05 14.45 0.14
C LEU A 177 9.99 13.55 -1.11
N HIS A 178 9.47 12.34 -0.96
CA HIS A 178 9.26 11.43 -2.09
C HIS A 178 8.34 12.05 -3.16
N HIS A 179 7.18 12.60 -2.77
CA HIS A 179 6.26 13.21 -3.72
C HIS A 179 6.74 14.54 -4.31
N TYR A 180 7.33 15.41 -3.48
CA TYR A 180 7.52 16.81 -3.84
C TYR A 180 8.98 17.20 -4.10
N SER A 181 9.94 16.32 -3.79
CA SER A 181 11.37 16.57 -3.98
C SER A 181 12.01 15.59 -4.97
N ASP A 182 12.07 14.30 -4.63
CA ASP A 182 12.77 13.28 -5.41
C ASP A 182 12.01 11.94 -5.35
N PRO A 183 11.20 11.60 -6.37
CA PRO A 183 10.41 10.38 -6.40
C PRO A 183 11.26 9.11 -6.59
N ASP A 184 12.55 9.22 -6.93
CA ASP A 184 13.46 8.08 -7.04
C ASP A 184 14.10 7.70 -5.68
N LYS A 185 13.61 8.27 -4.58
CA LYS A 185 14.05 8.01 -3.19
C LYS A 185 12.89 7.92 -2.22
N GLY A 186 13.11 7.32 -1.06
CA GLY A 186 12.13 7.27 0.03
C GLY A 186 10.90 6.42 -0.29
N TYR A 187 11.13 5.17 -0.72
CA TYR A 187 10.06 4.24 -1.13
C TYR A 187 9.31 3.64 0.08
N GLY A 188 9.87 3.66 1.27
CA GLY A 188 9.19 3.27 2.50
C GLY A 188 8.16 4.32 2.91
N VAL A 189 6.88 3.96 2.87
CA VAL A 189 5.76 4.84 3.27
C VAL A 189 5.48 4.67 4.76
N SER A 190 5.45 3.44 5.25
CA SER A 190 5.23 3.12 6.66
C SER A 190 6.44 3.42 7.53
N SER A 191 7.65 3.23 6.97
CA SER A 191 8.93 3.53 7.63
C SER A 191 10.06 3.65 6.61
N ALA A 192 11.08 4.46 6.93
CA ALA A 192 12.31 4.56 6.13
C ALA A 192 13.33 3.42 6.41
N LEU A 193 12.92 2.33 7.07
CA LEU A 193 13.85 1.26 7.47
C LEU A 193 14.52 0.62 6.24
N TRP A 194 13.71 0.20 5.27
CA TRP A 194 14.21 -0.46 4.07
C TRP A 194 14.96 0.50 3.14
N ASP A 195 14.58 1.79 3.11
CA ASP A 195 15.36 2.80 2.40
C ASP A 195 16.79 2.94 2.95
N LYS A 196 16.97 2.88 4.26
CA LYS A 196 18.30 2.93 4.88
C LYS A 196 19.10 1.67 4.59
N ILE A 197 18.47 0.50 4.68
CA ILE A 197 19.12 -0.79 4.40
C ILE A 197 19.59 -0.85 2.95
N PHE A 198 18.73 -0.46 1.99
CA PHE A 198 18.99 -0.54 0.55
C PHE A 198 19.51 0.77 -0.07
N ARG A 199 19.90 1.74 0.76
CA ARG A 199 20.52 3.01 0.37
C ARG A 199 19.69 3.81 -0.65
N SER A 200 18.38 3.88 -0.45
CA SER A 200 17.44 4.71 -1.21
C SER A 200 16.83 5.86 -0.38
N ASP A 201 17.37 6.12 0.82
CA ASP A 201 16.96 7.26 1.66
C ASP A 201 17.50 8.60 1.09
N PHE A 202 16.94 9.72 1.54
CA PHE A 202 17.39 11.05 1.13
C PHE A 202 18.79 11.37 1.69
N PRO A 203 19.64 12.08 0.93
CA PRO A 203 20.92 12.58 1.45
C PRO A 203 20.69 13.47 2.68
N LYS A 204 21.55 13.35 3.67
CA LYS A 204 21.58 14.23 4.84
C LYS A 204 22.36 15.50 4.54
#